data_AF-A0A3R7NSH7-F1
#
_entry.id   AF-A0A3R7NSH7-F1
#
_cell.length_a   1.000
_cell.length_b   1.000
_cell.length_c   1.000
_cell.angle_alpha   90.00
_cell.angle_beta   90.00
_cell.angle_gamma   90.00
#
_symmetry.space_group_name_H-M   'P 1'
#
loop_
_entity.id
_entity.type
_entity.pdbx_description
1 polymer ?
#
loop_
_entity_poly.entity_id
_entity_poly.type
_entity_poly.pdbx_seq_one_letter_code
_entity_poly.pdbx_strand_id
1 'polypeptide(L)'
;MKYLYLLIALLILAACGPKNLFDGSYEGTVEGMDITVVVDAESLSLTTPGETPINCIIDDYTENPTTAGCTGGWNASIEIKGKSLIIIPEDQDPGVFKRIE
;
A
#
# COMPACT_ATOMS: atom_id res chain seq x y z
N MET A 1 24.33 -38.57 -7.52
CA MET A 1 23.50 -37.38 -7.87
C MET A 1 22.29 -37.26 -6.94
N LYS A 2 22.49 -37.11 -5.61
CA LYS A 2 21.39 -37.10 -4.61
C LYS A 2 21.19 -35.77 -3.87
N TYR A 3 22.10 -34.81 -4.04
CA TYR A 3 22.08 -33.50 -3.36
C TYR A 3 21.63 -32.33 -4.24
N LEU A 4 21.44 -32.56 -5.55
CA LEU A 4 21.07 -31.50 -6.50
C LEU A 4 19.65 -30.97 -6.23
N TYR A 5 18.73 -31.84 -5.80
CA TYR A 5 17.36 -31.46 -5.44
C TYR A 5 17.26 -30.66 -4.14
N LEU A 6 18.24 -30.79 -3.23
CA LEU A 6 18.24 -30.08 -1.95
C LEU A 6 18.59 -28.60 -2.12
N LEU A 7 19.48 -28.28 -3.07
CA LEU A 7 19.87 -26.90 -3.42
C LEU A 7 18.75 -26.15 -4.16
N ILE A 8 18.01 -26.84 -5.03
CA ILE A 8 16.88 -26.22 -5.76
C ILE A 8 15.74 -25.88 -4.78
N ALA A 9 15.46 -26.73 -3.79
CA ALA A 9 14.45 -26.44 -2.77
C ALA A 9 14.81 -25.21 -1.90
N LEU A 10 16.11 -25.00 -1.60
CA LEU A 10 16.56 -23.85 -0.82
C LEU A 10 16.45 -22.52 -1.60
N LEU A 11 16.65 -22.55 -2.92
CA LEU A 11 16.56 -21.38 -3.80
C LEU A 11 15.13 -20.84 -3.97
N ILE A 12 14.11 -21.72 -3.88
CA ILE A 12 12.71 -21.31 -4.07
C ILE A 12 12.18 -20.53 -2.85
N LEU A 13 12.67 -20.81 -1.64
CA LEU A 13 12.24 -20.07 -0.44
C LEU A 13 12.80 -18.64 -0.37
N ALA A 14 13.89 -18.34 -1.07
CA ALA A 14 14.48 -17.00 -1.09
C ALA A 14 13.85 -16.04 -2.13
N ALA A 15 12.94 -16.54 -2.98
CA ALA A 15 12.27 -15.74 -4.01
C ALA A 15 11.00 -15.03 -3.50
N CYS A 16 10.56 -15.33 -2.28
CA CYS A 16 9.49 -14.58 -1.62
C CYS A 16 10.16 -13.44 -0.84
N GLY A 17 10.38 -12.30 -1.50
CA GLY A 17 10.78 -11.06 -0.84
C GLY A 17 9.77 -10.67 0.26
N PRO A 18 10.10 -9.69 1.11
CA PRO A 18 9.15 -9.21 2.11
C PRO A 18 7.83 -8.85 1.42
N LYS A 19 6.75 -9.51 1.84
CA LYS A 19 5.42 -9.26 1.32
C LYS A 19 4.97 -7.90 1.83
N ASN A 20 4.70 -6.97 0.92
CA ASN A 20 4.06 -5.72 1.29
C ASN A 20 2.66 -5.99 1.84
N LEU A 21 2.40 -5.48 3.05
CA LEU A 21 1.12 -5.63 3.73
C LEU A 21 -0.01 -4.88 3.01
N PHE A 22 0.34 -3.82 2.29
CA PHE A 22 -0.57 -2.85 1.69
C PHE A 22 -0.80 -3.07 0.19
N ASP A 23 0.01 -3.90 -0.49
CA ASP A 23 -0.07 -4.15 -1.94
C ASP A 23 -1.49 -4.43 -2.43
N GLY A 24 -1.96 -3.67 -3.42
CA GLY A 24 -3.24 -3.87 -4.08
C GLY A 24 -3.93 -2.57 -4.51
N SER A 25 -5.11 -2.72 -5.11
CA SER A 25 -5.98 -1.61 -5.49
C SER A 25 -7.15 -1.48 -4.51
N TYR A 26 -7.51 -0.24 -4.18
CA TYR A 26 -8.56 0.10 -3.24
C TYR A 26 -9.41 1.24 -3.80
N GLU A 27 -10.67 1.29 -3.38
CA GLU A 27 -11.62 2.32 -3.74
C GLU A 27 -12.38 2.83 -2.51
N GLY A 28 -12.63 4.12 -2.47
CA GLY A 28 -13.40 4.77 -1.41
C GLY A 28 -13.94 6.10 -1.87
N THR A 29 -14.80 6.70 -1.05
CA THR A 29 -15.36 8.03 -1.31
C THR A 29 -14.94 8.95 -0.16
N VAL A 30 -14.29 10.06 -0.48
CA VAL A 30 -13.88 11.11 0.48
C VAL A 30 -14.52 12.41 0.02
N GLU A 31 -15.25 13.07 0.92
CA GLU A 31 -15.98 14.32 0.61
C GLU A 31 -16.90 14.24 -0.63
N GLY A 32 -17.45 13.05 -0.92
CA GLY A 32 -18.30 12.82 -2.07
C GLY A 32 -17.57 12.62 -3.40
N MET A 33 -16.23 12.54 -3.38
CA MET A 33 -15.40 12.22 -4.53
C MET A 33 -14.94 10.77 -4.45
N ASP A 34 -15.07 10.04 -5.55
CA ASP A 34 -14.55 8.69 -5.67
C ASP A 34 -13.03 8.74 -5.86
N ILE A 35 -12.31 8.01 -5.04
CA ILE A 35 -10.84 7.96 -5.03
C ILE A 35 -10.42 6.50 -5.19
N THR A 36 -9.53 6.26 -6.15
CA THR A 36 -8.83 4.99 -6.30
C THR A 36 -7.44 5.11 -5.68
N VAL A 37 -7.08 4.15 -4.84
CA VAL A 37 -5.74 4.05 -4.25
C VAL A 37 -5.07 2.79 -4.80
N VAL A 38 -3.87 2.93 -5.35
CA VAL A 38 -3.04 1.81 -5.80
C VAL A 38 -1.77 1.78 -4.98
N VAL A 39 -1.48 0.63 -4.37
CA VAL A 39 -0.24 0.39 -3.65
C VAL A 39 0.56 -0.68 -4.38
N ASP A 40 1.79 -0.35 -4.74
CA ASP A 40 2.76 -1.24 -5.37
C ASP A 40 4.13 -1.04 -4.70
N ALA A 41 4.54 -2.04 -3.92
CA ALA A 41 5.71 -1.98 -3.06
C ALA A 41 5.69 -0.73 -2.15
N GLU A 42 6.75 0.08 -2.14
CA GLU A 42 6.83 1.29 -1.32
C GLU A 42 5.99 2.46 -1.86
N SER A 43 5.36 2.33 -3.02
CA SER A 43 4.59 3.42 -3.64
C SER A 43 3.09 3.30 -3.37
N LEU A 44 2.48 4.42 -2.99
CA LEU A 44 1.04 4.59 -2.87
C LEU A 44 0.59 5.74 -3.79
N SER A 45 -0.40 5.52 -4.64
CA SER A 45 -0.94 6.54 -5.54
C SER A 45 -2.44 6.72 -5.30
N LEU A 46 -2.88 7.94 -4.99
CA LEU A 46 -4.29 8.32 -4.88
C LEU A 46 -4.72 9.05 -6.15
N THR A 47 -5.77 8.56 -6.80
CA THR A 47 -6.32 9.13 -8.02
C THR A 47 -7.75 9.58 -7.80
N THR A 48 -8.00 10.88 -7.96
CA THR A 48 -9.34 11.48 -8.06
C THR A 48 -9.65 11.74 -9.54
N PRO A 49 -10.84 11.37 -10.06
CA PRO A 49 -11.22 11.63 -11.44
C PRO A 49 -11.11 13.10 -11.85
N GLY A 50 -10.31 13.38 -12.88
CA GLY A 50 -10.11 14.74 -13.40
C GLY A 50 -9.00 15.53 -12.69
N GLU A 51 -8.34 14.95 -11.68
CA GLU A 51 -7.22 15.58 -10.96
C GLU A 51 -5.89 14.89 -11.26
N THR A 52 -4.79 15.53 -10.88
CA THR A 52 -3.46 14.91 -10.93
C THR A 52 -3.31 13.94 -9.75
N PRO A 53 -2.84 12.70 -9.98
CA PRO A 53 -2.64 11.75 -8.88
C PRO A 53 -1.66 12.27 -7.83
N ILE A 54 -1.97 12.01 -6.57
CA ILE A 54 -1.07 12.25 -5.45
C ILE A 54 -0.27 10.97 -5.24
N ASN A 55 1.06 11.07 -5.24
CA ASN A 55 1.94 9.93 -5.00
C ASN A 55 2.58 10.05 -3.63
N CYS A 56 2.66 8.94 -2.91
CA CYS A 56 3.26 8.85 -1.60
C CYS A 56 4.27 7.70 -1.57
N ILE A 57 5.27 7.83 -0.69
CA ILE A 57 6.25 6.79 -0.38
C ILE A 57 5.96 6.30 1.03
N ILE A 58 5.78 4.99 1.18
CA ILE A 58 5.55 4.31 2.45
C ILE A 58 6.90 4.07 3.13
N ASP A 59 7.06 4.51 4.37
CA ASP A 59 8.33 4.42 5.11
C ASP A 59 8.73 2.98 5.44
N ASP A 60 7.78 2.17 5.91
CA ASP A 60 7.96 0.73 6.13
C ASP A 60 6.71 -0.04 5.71
N TYR A 61 6.75 -0.66 4.53
CA TYR A 61 5.65 -1.44 3.95
C TYR A 61 5.45 -2.82 4.60
N THR A 62 6.29 -3.18 5.58
CA THR A 62 6.20 -4.42 6.35
C THR A 62 5.63 -4.23 7.75
N GLU A 63 5.44 -2.98 8.20
CA GLU A 63 4.82 -2.62 9.47
C GLU A 63 3.39 -2.08 9.29
N ASN A 64 2.52 -2.32 10.27
CA ASN A 64 1.14 -1.83 10.28
C ASN A 64 0.72 -1.44 11.72
N PRO A 65 0.37 -0.17 11.99
CA PRO A 65 0.35 0.97 11.06
C PRO A 65 1.77 1.42 10.68
N THR A 66 1.87 2.21 9.61
CA THR A 66 3.12 2.86 9.17
C THR A 66 2.83 4.30 8.71
N THR A 67 3.85 5.03 8.26
CA THR A 67 3.75 6.40 7.75
C THR A 67 4.05 6.45 6.26
N ALA A 68 3.51 7.46 5.58
CA ALA A 68 3.78 7.73 4.18
C ALA A 68 3.96 9.24 3.95
N GLY A 69 5.01 9.61 3.22
CA GLY A 69 5.27 10.98 2.78
C GLY A 69 4.74 11.21 1.36
N CYS A 70 3.90 12.23 1.16
CA CYS A 70 3.18 12.47 -0.09
C CYS A 70 3.70 13.67 -0.89
N THR A 71 3.51 13.62 -2.21
CA THR A 71 3.72 14.75 -3.11
C THR A 71 2.85 15.93 -2.65
N GLY A 72 3.48 17.08 -2.43
CA GLY A 72 2.84 18.24 -1.80
C GLY A 72 3.37 18.54 -0.38
N GLY A 73 4.19 17.65 0.19
CA GLY A 73 4.92 17.91 1.43
C GLY A 73 4.13 17.65 2.70
N TRP A 74 3.09 16.82 2.63
CA TRP A 74 2.29 16.39 3.78
C TRP A 74 2.51 14.89 4.03
N ASN A 75 2.28 14.46 5.27
CA ASN A 75 2.40 13.07 5.68
C ASN A 75 1.03 12.47 6.04
N ALA A 76 0.92 11.16 5.91
CA ALA A 76 -0.20 10.40 6.44
C ALA A 76 0.26 9.18 7.22
N SER A 77 -0.53 8.81 8.22
CA SER A 77 -0.49 7.46 8.76
C SER A 77 -1.34 6.55 7.87
N ILE A 78 -0.82 5.37 7.56
CA ILE A 78 -1.55 4.35 6.81
C ILE A 78 -1.70 3.08 7.64
N GLU A 79 -2.88 2.47 7.55
CA GLU A 79 -3.21 1.26 8.29
C GLU A 79 -4.06 0.32 7.42
N ILE A 80 -3.81 -0.98 7.50
CA ILE A 80 -4.69 -1.99 6.91
C ILE A 80 -5.51 -2.69 8.01
N LYS A 81 -6.85 -2.67 7.86
CA LYS A 81 -7.80 -3.37 8.73
C LYS A 81 -8.67 -4.31 7.90
N GLY A 82 -8.33 -5.60 7.91
CA GLY A 82 -9.03 -6.60 7.09
C GLY A 82 -8.80 -6.38 5.60
N LYS A 83 -9.86 -6.10 4.84
CA LYS A 83 -9.79 -5.74 3.41
C LYS A 83 -9.83 -4.22 3.16
N SER A 84 -9.70 -3.41 4.22
CA SER A 84 -9.76 -1.96 4.10
C SER A 84 -8.38 -1.34 4.34
N LEU A 85 -8.00 -0.41 3.48
CA LEU A 85 -6.90 0.52 3.69
C LEU A 85 -7.47 1.79 4.32
N ILE A 86 -6.83 2.29 5.36
CA ILE A 86 -7.18 3.52 6.06
C ILE A 86 -5.99 4.47 5.90
N ILE A 87 -6.25 5.69 5.43
CA ILE A 87 -5.25 6.74 5.28
C ILE A 87 -5.69 7.91 6.16
N ILE A 88 -4.81 8.34 7.07
CA ILE A 88 -5.08 9.37 8.06
C ILE A 88 -4.08 10.52 7.84
N PRO A 89 -4.44 11.57 7.08
CA PRO A 89 -3.61 12.76 6.96
C PRO A 89 -3.49 13.48 8.32
N GLU A 90 -2.37 14.16 8.57
CA GLU A 90 -2.08 14.78 9.88
C GLU A 90 -3.19 15.73 10.40
N ASP A 91 -3.88 16.45 9.51
CA ASP A 91 -4.86 17.48 9.85
C ASP A 91 -6.24 17.27 9.18
N GLN A 92 -6.58 16.04 8.77
CA GLN A 92 -7.85 15.76 8.08
C GLN A 92 -8.53 14.49 8.61
N ASP A 93 -9.80 14.34 8.24
CA ASP A 93 -10.55 13.13 8.54
C ASP A 93 -9.95 11.91 7.80
N PRO A 94 -9.99 10.71 8.42
CA PRO A 94 -9.43 9.52 7.82
C PRO A 94 -10.25 9.07 6.60
N GLY A 95 -9.55 8.78 5.50
CA GLY A 95 -10.10 8.10 4.34
C GLY A 95 -10.13 6.58 4.55
N VAL A 96 -11.23 5.93 4.19
CA VAL A 96 -11.38 4.47 4.27
C VAL A 96 -11.67 3.90 2.89
N PHE A 97 -10.78 3.03 2.41
CA PHE A 97 -10.79 2.47 1.06
C PHE A 97 -10.91 0.95 1.14
N LYS A 98 -11.83 0.36 0.37
CA LYS A 98 -12.02 -1.09 0.30
C LYS A 98 -11.20 -1.67 -0.84
N ARG A 99 -10.56 -2.81 -0.59
CA ARG A 99 -9.82 -3.55 -1.61
C ARG A 99 -10.74 -3.99 -2.75
N ILE A 100 -10.28 -3.80 -3.98
CA ILE A 100 -10.89 -4.30 -5.21
C ILE A 100 -10.32 -5.70 -5.47
N GLU A 101 -11.18 -6.69 -5.73
CA GLU A 101 -10.80 -8.07 -6.02
C GLU A 101 -10.76 -8.37 -7.52
#